data_AF-A0A2S9MS80-F1
#
_entry.id   AF-A0A2S9MS80-F1
#
_cell.length_a   1.000
_cell.length_b   1.000
_cell.length_c   1.000
_cell.angle_alpha   90.00
_cell.angle_beta   90.00
_cell.angle_gamma   90.00
#
_symmetry.space_group_name_H-M   'P 1'
#
loop_
_entity.id
_entity.type
_entity.pdbx_description
1 polymer ?
#
loop_
_entity_poly.entity_id
_entity_poly.type
_entity_poly.pdbx_seq_one_letter_code
_entity_poly.pdbx_strand_id
1 'polypeptide(L)'
;MSRRIIPLADVSGMPDVSGVPHAPDGTLADTFGRPLRDLRISVTDRCNFRCVYCMPREVFGKDYPFLPHSALLTHEEIERVARIFVAHGVEKIRITGGEPLLRKNLEFLIERLARLTTRDGRPLDLTLTTNGSLLARKARALKDAGLTRVTVSLDALDDALFKRMNDADFASADVLDGIFAAQAAGLAPVKVNMVVKRGTNDTEILPMAERFRGTGVILRFIEYMDVGTSNGWNMTEVLPSADVVARIAERFPLVPLEPHTAAETAQRWGYADGSGEIGVISSVTQAFCGDCTRARLSTEGKLYLCLFASSGHDLRALVRGGATDAEIATAIARIWHARTDRYSQLRGSAAAADAADGARKRVEMSYIGG
;
A
#
# COMPACT_ATOMS: atom_id res chain seq x y z
N MET A 1 7.60 31.16 -23.05
CA MET A 1 6.26 30.56 -23.25
C MET A 1 6.12 29.40 -22.28
N SER A 2 5.41 29.59 -21.17
CA SER A 2 5.17 28.53 -20.20
C SER A 2 4.28 27.47 -20.84
N ARG A 3 4.83 26.28 -21.09
CA ARG A 3 4.01 25.10 -21.34
C ARG A 3 3.27 24.82 -20.05
N ARG A 4 2.05 25.36 -19.92
CA ARG A 4 1.02 24.80 -19.05
C ARG A 4 0.80 23.37 -19.57
N ILE A 5 1.49 22.41 -18.97
CA ILE A 5 1.13 21.02 -19.09
C ILE A 5 -0.19 20.91 -18.33
N ILE A 6 -1.27 20.85 -19.11
CA ILE A 6 -2.61 20.49 -18.66
C ILE A 6 -2.45 19.14 -17.95
N PRO A 7 -2.83 18.99 -16.66
CA PRO A 7 -2.86 17.68 -16.04
C PRO A 7 -3.72 16.79 -16.93
N LEU A 8 -3.16 15.67 -17.40
CA LEU A 8 -3.87 14.63 -18.14
C LEU A 8 -5.26 14.45 -17.52
N ALA A 9 -6.29 14.74 -18.34
CA ALA A 9 -7.70 14.88 -17.98
C ALA A 9 -8.08 14.25 -16.63
N ASP A 10 -8.11 15.10 -15.61
CA ASP A 10 -8.54 14.79 -14.26
C ASP A 10 -10.05 14.60 -14.26
N VAL A 11 -10.52 13.40 -14.64
CA VAL A 11 -11.93 13.03 -14.48
C VAL A 11 -12.15 12.63 -13.02
N SER A 12 -11.80 13.51 -12.08
CA SER A 12 -12.22 13.40 -10.70
C SER A 12 -13.55 14.13 -10.55
N GLY A 13 -14.63 13.37 -10.45
CA GLY A 13 -15.92 13.93 -10.08
C GLY A 13 -15.84 14.48 -8.66
N MET A 14 -16.35 15.69 -8.44
CA MET A 14 -16.66 16.12 -7.08
C MET A 14 -17.64 15.09 -6.48
N PRO A 15 -17.38 14.60 -5.26
CA PRO A 15 -18.30 13.67 -4.63
C PRO A 15 -19.68 14.31 -4.44
N ASP A 16 -20.72 13.53 -4.72
CA ASP A 16 -22.09 13.94 -4.46
C ASP A 16 -22.41 13.87 -2.96
N VAL A 17 -22.82 15.01 -2.40
CA VAL A 17 -23.22 15.18 -1.00
C VAL A 17 -24.71 15.53 -0.85
N SER A 18 -25.46 15.59 -1.96
CA SER A 18 -26.85 16.08 -1.99
C SER A 18 -27.86 15.09 -1.40
N GLY A 19 -28.96 15.52 -0.79
CA GLY A 19 -30.00 14.60 -0.30
C GLY A 19 -29.77 14.11 1.13
N VAL A 20 -30.32 12.94 1.49
CA VAL A 20 -30.33 12.47 2.88
C VAL A 20 -28.90 12.16 3.36
N PRO A 21 -28.45 12.75 4.48
CA PRO A 21 -27.16 12.44 5.07
C PRO A 21 -27.06 10.97 5.47
N HIS A 22 -25.91 10.36 5.21
CA HIS A 22 -25.60 9.01 5.68
C HIS A 22 -24.74 9.11 6.94
N ALA A 23 -25.40 9.02 8.10
CA ALA A 23 -24.70 8.96 9.38
C ALA A 23 -23.86 7.67 9.41
N PRO A 24 -22.54 7.74 9.71
CA PRO A 24 -21.74 6.54 9.85
C PRO A 24 -22.34 5.62 10.92
N ASP A 25 -22.44 4.33 10.63
CA ASP A 25 -22.88 3.30 11.59
C ASP A 25 -21.83 2.18 11.80
N GLY A 26 -20.77 2.14 10.99
CA GLY A 26 -19.68 1.16 11.09
C GLY A 26 -19.89 -0.10 10.25
N THR A 27 -20.97 -0.14 9.48
CA THR A 27 -21.39 -1.33 8.71
C THR A 27 -21.35 -1.11 7.21
N LEU A 28 -20.68 -0.05 6.77
CA LEU A 28 -20.62 0.36 5.37
C LEU A 28 -20.06 -0.76 4.48
N ALA A 29 -20.85 -1.17 3.48
CA ALA A 29 -20.54 -2.25 2.55
C ALA A 29 -20.76 -1.82 1.10
N ASP A 30 -19.99 -2.40 0.18
CA ASP A 30 -20.13 -2.10 -1.25
C ASP A 30 -21.17 -2.97 -1.98
N THR A 31 -21.26 -2.84 -3.30
CA THR A 31 -22.22 -3.57 -4.15
C THR A 31 -22.08 -5.10 -4.05
N PHE A 32 -20.93 -5.62 -3.60
CA PHE A 32 -20.71 -7.06 -3.38
C PHE A 32 -20.74 -7.43 -1.89
N GLY A 33 -21.19 -6.53 -1.01
CA GLY A 33 -21.24 -6.76 0.43
C GLY A 33 -19.87 -6.67 1.11
N ARG A 34 -18.82 -6.15 0.45
CA ARG A 34 -17.48 -6.06 1.05
C ARG A 34 -17.43 -4.86 1.99
N PRO A 35 -17.04 -5.05 3.26
CA PRO A 35 -17.04 -3.96 4.23
C PRO A 35 -15.86 -2.99 4.00
N LEU A 36 -16.01 -1.73 4.39
CA LEU A 36 -14.91 -0.77 4.46
C LEU A 36 -14.12 -0.96 5.76
N ARG A 37 -12.91 -1.55 5.69
CA ARG A 37 -12.11 -1.90 6.89
C ARG A 37 -10.67 -1.40 6.90
N ASP A 38 -10.05 -1.18 5.73
CA ASP A 38 -8.64 -0.79 5.59
C ASP A 38 -8.52 0.51 4.76
N LEU A 39 -7.93 1.55 5.34
CA LEU A 39 -7.61 2.80 4.66
C LEU A 39 -6.11 2.92 4.44
N ARG A 40 -5.70 3.04 3.19
CA ARG A 40 -4.30 3.36 2.82
C ARG A 40 -4.16 4.85 2.56
N ILE A 41 -3.21 5.49 3.23
CA ILE A 41 -2.99 6.93 3.15
C ILE A 41 -1.60 7.18 2.57
N SER A 42 -1.56 7.70 1.35
CA SER A 42 -0.35 8.19 0.71
C SER A 42 -0.02 9.58 1.26
N VAL A 43 1.12 9.76 1.94
CA VAL A 43 1.47 11.04 2.60
C VAL A 43 2.46 11.89 1.80
N THR A 44 3.04 11.32 0.75
CA THR A 44 3.95 12.00 -0.16
C THR A 44 4.03 11.23 -1.49
N ASP A 45 4.24 11.95 -2.58
CA ASP A 45 4.52 11.42 -3.91
C ASP A 45 6.03 11.26 -4.20
N ARG A 46 6.88 11.64 -3.23
CA ARG A 46 8.34 11.60 -3.35
C ARG A 46 8.90 10.32 -2.77
N CYS A 47 9.92 9.77 -3.42
CA CYS A 47 10.70 8.64 -2.94
C CYS A 47 12.19 8.97 -3.08
N ASN A 48 13.02 8.41 -2.21
CA ASN A 48 14.48 8.47 -2.31
C ASN A 48 15.07 7.31 -3.12
N PHE A 49 14.27 6.31 -3.47
CA PHE A 49 14.59 5.28 -4.45
C PHE A 49 13.94 5.57 -5.82
N ARG A 50 14.43 4.91 -6.86
CA ARG A 50 13.89 4.91 -8.22
C ARG A 50 13.64 3.49 -8.72
N CYS A 51 13.01 2.69 -7.86
CA CYS A 51 12.87 1.26 -8.12
C CYS A 51 12.29 1.01 -9.52
N VAL A 52 12.95 0.15 -10.29
CA VAL A 52 12.70 -0.04 -11.72
C VAL A 52 11.24 -0.43 -12.04
N TYR A 53 10.57 -1.09 -11.10
CA TYR A 53 9.18 -1.55 -11.22
C TYR A 53 8.14 -0.57 -10.64
N CYS A 54 8.55 0.59 -10.12
CA CYS A 54 7.67 1.51 -9.38
C CYS A 54 7.86 2.97 -9.81
N MET A 55 9.08 3.50 -9.67
CA MET A 55 9.41 4.88 -10.02
C MET A 55 10.68 4.92 -10.88
N PRO A 56 10.66 4.31 -12.09
CA PRO A 56 11.83 4.23 -12.95
C PRO A 56 12.35 5.62 -13.30
N ARG A 57 13.67 5.80 -13.31
CA ARG A 57 14.34 7.10 -13.46
C ARG A 57 14.08 7.77 -14.80
N GLU A 58 13.82 6.99 -15.84
CA GLU A 58 13.46 7.46 -17.18
C GLU A 58 12.17 8.28 -17.16
N VAL A 59 11.26 7.94 -16.25
CA VAL A 59 9.98 8.64 -16.05
C VAL A 59 10.10 9.65 -14.89
N PHE A 60 10.62 9.23 -13.75
CA PHE A 60 10.67 9.99 -12.50
C PHE A 60 12.04 10.63 -12.25
N GLY A 61 12.64 11.18 -13.31
CA GLY A 61 13.95 11.83 -13.27
C GLY A 61 13.97 13.16 -12.51
N LYS A 62 15.06 13.92 -12.70
CA LYS A 62 15.26 15.22 -12.02
C LYS A 62 14.18 16.25 -12.34
N ASP A 63 13.64 16.20 -13.56
CA ASP A 63 12.68 17.17 -14.06
C ASP A 63 11.22 16.74 -13.87
N TYR A 64 10.99 15.62 -13.16
CA TYR A 64 9.63 15.15 -12.88
C TYR A 64 8.90 16.13 -11.94
N PRO A 65 7.72 16.67 -12.34
CA PRO A 65 7.02 17.68 -11.58
C PRO A 65 6.22 17.07 -10.42
N PHE A 66 6.91 16.72 -9.33
CA PHE A 66 6.25 16.30 -8.09
C PHE A 66 5.31 17.40 -7.57
N LEU A 67 4.26 16.98 -6.86
CA LEU A 67 3.26 17.86 -6.30
C LEU A 67 3.92 18.91 -5.38
N PRO A 68 3.53 20.19 -5.50
CA PRO A 68 3.98 21.22 -4.57
C PRO A 68 3.42 20.94 -3.17
N HIS A 69 4.12 21.40 -2.14
CA HIS A 69 3.71 21.12 -0.75
C HIS A 69 2.27 21.56 -0.43
N SER A 70 1.82 22.67 -1.03
CA SER A 70 0.45 23.20 -0.88
C SER A 70 -0.63 22.32 -1.50
N ALA A 71 -0.28 21.44 -2.44
CA ALA A 71 -1.23 20.52 -3.05
C ALA A 71 -1.48 19.27 -2.19
N LEU A 72 -0.54 18.94 -1.30
CA LEU A 72 -0.64 17.78 -0.41
C LEU A 72 -1.66 18.08 0.70
N LEU A 73 -2.34 17.04 1.18
CA LEU A 73 -3.13 17.17 2.41
C LEU A 73 -2.20 17.51 3.59
N THR A 74 -2.69 18.35 4.51
CA THR A 74 -2.03 18.57 5.80
C THR A 74 -2.27 17.38 6.74
N HIS A 75 -1.53 17.31 7.85
CA HIS A 75 -1.73 16.22 8.81
C HIS A 75 -3.10 16.30 9.49
N GLU A 76 -3.60 17.51 9.71
CA GLU A 76 -4.93 17.78 10.26
C GLU A 76 -6.04 17.41 9.26
N GLU A 77 -5.85 17.70 7.97
CA GLU A 77 -6.77 17.26 6.92
C GLU A 77 -6.81 15.72 6.83
N ILE A 78 -5.65 15.06 6.90
CA ILE A 78 -5.57 13.58 6.90
C ILE A 78 -6.26 13.00 8.13
N GLU A 79 -5.99 13.51 9.33
CA GLU A 79 -6.63 13.05 10.57
C GLU A 79 -8.16 13.23 10.51
N ARG A 80 -8.64 14.38 10.04
CA ARG A 80 -10.06 14.66 9.88
C ARG A 80 -10.73 13.61 8.99
N VAL A 81 -10.14 13.34 7.82
CA VAL A 81 -10.66 12.33 6.88
C VAL A 81 -10.57 10.94 7.51
N ALA A 82 -9.45 10.58 8.13
CA ALA A 82 -9.26 9.28 8.78
C ALA A 82 -10.30 9.03 9.88
N ARG A 83 -10.61 10.04 10.71
CA ARG A 83 -11.66 9.95 11.74
C ARG A 83 -13.02 9.59 11.14
N ILE A 84 -13.38 10.18 10.00
CA ILE A 84 -14.64 9.90 9.30
C ILE A 84 -14.63 8.48 8.72
N PHE A 85 -13.51 8.03 8.15
CA PHE A 85 -13.35 6.64 7.70
C PHE A 85 -13.47 5.63 8.85
N VAL A 86 -12.86 5.91 10.00
CA VAL A 86 -12.98 5.09 11.21
C VAL A 86 -14.42 5.03 11.69
N ALA A 87 -15.14 6.16 11.65
CA ALA A 87 -16.57 6.19 11.95
C ALA A 87 -17.39 5.31 10.98
N HIS A 88 -16.95 5.11 9.73
CA HIS A 88 -17.58 4.20 8.76
C HIS A 88 -17.23 2.72 8.93
N GLY A 89 -16.29 2.39 9.81
CA GLY A 89 -15.90 1.00 10.11
C GLY A 89 -14.44 0.68 9.80
N VAL A 90 -13.61 1.64 9.37
CA VAL A 90 -12.18 1.40 9.21
C VAL A 90 -11.54 1.06 10.55
N GLU A 91 -10.86 -0.08 10.60
CA GLU A 91 -10.14 -0.58 11.79
C GLU A 91 -8.63 -0.56 11.60
N LYS A 92 -8.17 -0.41 10.36
CA LYS A 92 -6.77 -0.44 9.99
C LYS A 92 -6.42 0.74 9.10
N ILE A 93 -5.35 1.43 9.47
CA ILE A 93 -4.78 2.50 8.66
C ILE A 93 -3.36 2.13 8.27
N ARG A 94 -3.04 2.23 6.98
CA ARG A 94 -1.70 2.03 6.45
C ARG A 94 -1.16 3.32 5.86
N ILE A 95 -0.12 3.85 6.48
CA ILE A 95 0.66 4.98 5.97
C ILE A 95 1.64 4.47 4.91
N THR A 96 1.70 5.18 3.80
CA THR A 96 2.49 4.84 2.61
C THR A 96 2.80 6.14 1.83
N GLY A 97 3.36 6.04 0.64
CA GLY A 97 3.49 7.15 -0.30
C GLY A 97 4.26 6.69 -1.53
N GLY A 98 5.15 7.56 -1.99
CA GLY A 98 6.51 7.14 -2.33
C GLY A 98 7.19 6.58 -1.09
N GLU A 99 8.13 7.32 -0.49
CA GLU A 99 8.73 6.94 0.80
C GLU A 99 8.14 7.80 1.93
N PRO A 100 7.23 7.25 2.77
CA PRO A 100 6.56 8.05 3.79
C PRO A 100 7.51 8.68 4.81
N LEU A 101 8.66 8.06 5.11
CA LEU A 101 9.61 8.60 6.08
C LEU A 101 10.30 9.90 5.61
N LEU A 102 10.13 10.29 4.33
CA LEU A 102 10.52 11.61 3.81
C LEU A 102 9.53 12.72 4.17
N ARG A 103 8.30 12.38 4.56
CA ARG A 103 7.31 13.37 5.01
C ARG A 103 7.77 13.95 6.35
N LYS A 104 8.04 15.25 6.35
CA LYS A 104 8.41 15.99 7.57
C LYS A 104 7.30 15.86 8.62
N ASN A 105 7.70 15.70 9.88
CA ASN A 105 6.80 15.57 11.04
C ASN A 105 5.78 14.44 10.89
N LEU A 106 6.15 13.31 10.28
CA LEU A 106 5.26 12.17 10.14
C LEU A 106 4.82 11.62 11.50
N GLU A 107 5.69 11.68 12.51
CA GLU A 107 5.44 11.25 13.88
C GLU A 107 4.23 11.99 14.48
N PHE A 108 4.06 13.27 14.17
CA PHE A 108 2.88 14.05 14.58
C PHE A 108 1.59 13.51 13.98
N LEU A 109 1.59 13.11 12.70
CA LEU A 109 0.43 12.48 12.09
C LEU A 109 0.12 11.13 12.74
N ILE A 110 1.15 10.30 12.99
CA ILE A 110 1.01 8.99 13.63
C ILE A 110 0.38 9.14 15.01
N GLU A 111 0.86 10.10 15.81
CA GLU A 111 0.31 10.36 17.16
C GLU A 111 -1.18 10.71 17.12
N ARG A 112 -1.60 11.54 16.16
CA ARG A 112 -3.02 11.91 16.02
C ARG A 112 -3.87 10.73 15.56
N LEU A 113 -3.37 9.93 14.63
CA LEU A 113 -4.06 8.73 14.15
C LEU A 113 -4.15 7.64 15.24
N ALA A 114 -3.12 7.48 16.06
CA ALA A 114 -3.07 6.49 17.15
C ALA A 114 -4.08 6.78 18.27
N ARG A 115 -4.53 8.03 18.42
CA ARG A 115 -5.59 8.44 19.36
C ARG A 115 -6.99 8.08 18.88
N LEU A 116 -7.14 7.76 17.59
CA LEU A 116 -8.43 7.30 17.06
C LEU A 116 -8.68 5.86 17.54
N THR A 117 -9.93 5.57 17.86
CA THR A 117 -10.37 4.24 18.26
C THR A 117 -11.45 3.75 17.31
N THR A 118 -11.50 2.44 17.10
CA THR A 118 -12.62 1.79 16.40
C THR A 118 -13.92 2.07 17.14
N ARG A 119 -15.06 1.79 16.50
CA ARG A 119 -16.38 2.01 17.13
C ARG A 119 -16.59 1.29 18.44
N ASP A 120 -16.02 0.10 18.58
CA ASP A 120 -16.05 -0.71 19.79
C ASP A 120 -14.93 -0.33 20.79
N GLY A 121 -14.26 0.81 20.58
CA GLY A 121 -13.30 1.39 21.51
C GLY A 121 -11.90 0.76 21.48
N ARG A 122 -11.61 -0.12 20.50
CA ARG A 122 -10.27 -0.71 20.36
C ARG A 122 -9.31 0.26 19.66
N PRO A 123 -8.00 0.17 19.93
CA PRO A 123 -6.99 0.87 19.13
C PRO A 123 -7.01 0.40 17.66
N LEU A 124 -6.70 1.31 16.73
CA LEU A 124 -6.54 0.96 15.32
C LEU A 124 -5.27 0.12 15.08
N ASP A 125 -5.30 -0.77 14.07
CA ASP A 125 -4.07 -1.34 13.50
C ASP A 125 -3.38 -0.26 12.63
N LEU A 126 -2.58 0.60 13.26
CA LEU A 126 -1.83 1.65 12.59
C LEU A 126 -0.48 1.12 12.08
N THR A 127 -0.32 1.09 10.77
CA THR A 127 0.80 0.43 10.10
C THR A 127 1.48 1.36 9.10
N LEU A 128 2.75 1.10 8.80
CA LEU A 128 3.52 1.88 7.83
C LEU A 128 4.27 0.95 6.86
N THR A 129 4.23 1.27 5.55
CA THR A 129 5.07 0.62 4.54
C THR A 129 6.21 1.56 4.15
N THR A 130 7.46 1.10 4.19
CA THR A 130 8.65 1.90 3.88
C THR A 130 9.69 1.06 3.15
N ASN A 131 10.59 1.69 2.40
CA ASN A 131 11.80 1.05 1.88
C ASN A 131 12.88 0.84 2.95
N GLY A 132 12.66 1.31 4.18
CA GLY A 132 13.55 1.09 5.33
C GLY A 132 14.73 2.05 5.43
N SER A 133 14.99 2.88 4.43
CA SER A 133 16.21 3.71 4.34
C SER A 133 16.39 4.73 5.48
N LEU A 134 15.30 5.12 6.14
CA LEU A 134 15.31 6.02 7.30
C LEU A 134 14.85 5.32 8.59
N LEU A 135 14.55 4.03 8.53
CA LEU A 135 13.87 3.31 9.59
C LEU A 135 14.75 3.13 10.83
N ALA A 136 16.05 2.83 10.65
CA ALA A 136 16.98 2.67 11.77
C ALA A 136 16.99 3.91 12.69
N ARG A 137 16.94 5.11 12.10
CA ARG A 137 16.93 6.38 12.84
C ARG A 137 15.57 6.75 13.43
N LYS A 138 14.46 6.26 12.83
CA LYS A 138 13.10 6.68 13.17
C LYS A 138 12.30 5.66 13.97
N ALA A 139 12.73 4.39 14.02
CA ALA A 139 11.97 3.28 14.62
C ALA A 139 11.44 3.57 16.03
N ARG A 140 12.30 4.09 16.92
CA ARG A 140 11.90 4.47 18.29
C ARG A 140 10.84 5.56 18.28
N ALA A 141 11.08 6.68 17.60
CA ALA A 141 10.14 7.80 17.53
C ALA A 141 8.78 7.41 16.90
N LEU A 142 8.78 6.53 15.90
CA LEU A 142 7.57 5.99 15.30
C LEU A 142 6.78 5.13 16.30
N LYS A 143 7.47 4.28 17.08
CA LYS A 143 6.84 3.48 18.12
C LYS A 143 6.25 4.36 19.22
N ASP A 144 7.01 5.35 19.68
CA ASP A 144 6.60 6.26 20.76
C ASP A 144 5.40 7.11 20.34
N ALA A 145 5.29 7.44 19.05
CA ALA A 145 4.12 8.09 18.46
C ALA A 145 2.88 7.16 18.36
N GLY A 146 3.00 5.87 18.65
CA GLY A 146 1.88 4.93 18.66
C GLY A 146 1.76 4.05 17.41
N LEU A 147 2.79 3.97 16.56
CA LEU A 147 2.79 3.03 15.44
C LEU A 147 2.81 1.57 15.96
N THR A 148 1.94 0.72 15.42
CA THR A 148 1.85 -0.69 15.83
C THR A 148 2.95 -1.53 15.19
N ARG A 149 3.09 -1.45 13.86
CA ARG A 149 4.00 -2.28 13.07
C ARG A 149 4.40 -1.67 11.75
N VAL A 150 5.52 -2.16 11.21
CA VAL A 150 6.07 -1.75 9.91
C VAL A 150 6.11 -2.91 8.92
N THR A 151 6.03 -2.55 7.64
CA THR A 151 6.30 -3.43 6.51
C THR A 151 7.42 -2.81 5.69
N VAL A 152 8.54 -3.50 5.57
CA VAL A 152 9.73 -3.01 4.88
C VAL A 152 9.84 -3.66 3.50
N SER A 153 10.00 -2.86 2.45
CA SER A 153 10.28 -3.38 1.11
C SER A 153 11.78 -3.65 0.97
N LEU A 154 12.15 -4.91 0.69
CA LEU A 154 13.52 -5.34 0.47
C LEU A 154 13.50 -6.42 -0.62
N ASP A 155 14.04 -6.09 -1.80
CA ASP A 155 13.91 -6.96 -2.97
C ASP A 155 15.14 -7.85 -3.25
N ALA A 156 16.24 -7.64 -2.54
CA ALA A 156 17.44 -8.46 -2.60
C ALA A 156 18.33 -8.24 -1.36
N LEU A 157 19.08 -9.28 -0.97
CA LEU A 157 20.19 -9.22 -0.01
C LEU A 157 21.53 -9.00 -0.72
N ASP A 158 21.68 -9.45 -1.97
CA ASP A 158 22.85 -9.07 -2.77
C ASP A 158 22.85 -7.56 -3.03
N ASP A 159 23.86 -6.86 -2.51
CA ASP A 159 23.94 -5.40 -2.59
C ASP A 159 23.99 -4.88 -4.03
N ALA A 160 24.68 -5.59 -4.93
CA ALA A 160 24.77 -5.18 -6.32
C ALA A 160 23.39 -5.27 -7.00
N LEU A 161 22.66 -6.36 -6.78
CA LEU A 161 21.30 -6.54 -7.27
C LEU A 161 20.33 -5.56 -6.62
N PHE A 162 20.42 -5.36 -5.31
CA PHE A 162 19.56 -4.42 -4.60
C PHE A 162 19.72 -2.99 -5.14
N LYS A 163 20.96 -2.52 -5.32
CA LYS A 163 21.25 -1.20 -5.94
C LYS A 163 20.73 -1.09 -7.37
N ARG A 164 20.82 -2.16 -8.17
CA ARG A 164 20.22 -2.19 -9.51
C ARG A 164 18.70 -2.07 -9.46
N MET A 165 18.06 -2.75 -8.51
CA MET A 165 16.60 -2.77 -8.39
C MET A 165 16.05 -1.46 -7.82
N ASN A 166 16.71 -0.89 -6.82
CA ASN A 166 16.27 0.35 -6.17
C ASN A 166 16.69 1.61 -6.95
N ASP A 167 17.65 1.48 -7.87
CA ASP A 167 18.26 2.57 -8.64
C ASP A 167 18.61 3.77 -7.73
N ALA A 168 19.35 3.47 -6.67
CA ALA A 168 19.87 4.39 -5.68
C ALA A 168 21.16 3.81 -5.07
N ASP A 169 22.04 4.66 -4.56
CA ASP A 169 23.23 4.20 -3.84
C ASP A 169 22.86 3.92 -2.37
N PHE A 170 22.12 2.83 -2.14
CA PHE A 170 21.69 2.38 -0.82
C PHE A 170 21.88 0.88 -0.68
N ALA A 171 22.52 0.43 0.41
CA ALA A 171 22.84 -0.99 0.60
C ALA A 171 21.69 -1.76 1.26
N SER A 172 21.62 -3.07 0.99
CA SER A 172 20.63 -3.94 1.63
C SER A 172 20.90 -4.06 3.13
N ALA A 173 22.19 -4.02 3.54
CA ALA A 173 22.61 -4.03 4.94
C ALA A 173 21.99 -2.89 5.75
N ASP A 174 21.93 -1.68 5.20
CA ASP A 174 21.31 -0.53 5.86
C ASP A 174 19.79 -0.71 6.07
N VAL A 175 19.12 -1.40 5.13
CA VAL A 175 17.69 -1.75 5.27
C VAL A 175 17.50 -2.80 6.35
N LEU A 176 18.38 -3.79 6.41
CA LEU A 176 18.38 -4.83 7.45
C LEU A 176 18.57 -4.23 8.85
N ASP A 177 19.49 -3.28 9.00
CA ASP A 177 19.66 -2.54 10.25
C ASP A 177 18.37 -1.81 10.65
N GLY A 178 17.67 -1.22 9.68
CA GLY A 178 16.35 -0.62 9.90
C GLY A 178 15.29 -1.63 10.38
N ILE A 179 15.26 -2.83 9.79
CA ILE A 179 14.34 -3.91 10.18
C ILE A 179 14.56 -4.34 11.62
N PHE A 180 15.82 -4.60 12.01
CA PHE A 180 16.14 -5.05 13.37
C PHE A 180 15.99 -3.91 14.39
N ALA A 181 16.29 -2.66 14.02
CA ALA A 181 16.00 -1.50 14.86
C ALA A 181 14.49 -1.34 15.12
N ALA A 182 13.64 -1.61 14.14
CA ALA A 182 12.19 -1.61 14.32
C ALA A 182 11.72 -2.72 15.27
N GLN A 183 12.26 -3.93 15.15
CA GLN A 183 11.98 -5.01 16.10
C GLN A 183 12.44 -4.65 17.52
N ALA A 184 13.66 -4.14 17.68
CA ALA A 184 14.19 -3.68 18.97
C ALA A 184 13.42 -2.48 19.55
N ALA A 185 12.79 -1.69 18.69
CA ALA A 185 11.87 -0.64 19.13
C ALA A 185 10.55 -1.19 19.70
N GLY A 186 10.21 -2.45 19.44
CA GLY A 186 8.92 -3.05 19.83
C GLY A 186 7.82 -2.81 18.81
N LEU A 187 8.16 -2.49 17.56
CA LEU A 187 7.22 -2.55 16.44
C LEU A 187 7.04 -4.03 16.08
N ALA A 188 5.81 -4.54 16.16
CA ALA A 188 5.59 -5.97 16.01
C ALA A 188 4.19 -6.31 15.44
N PRO A 189 4.08 -7.32 14.56
CA PRO A 189 5.19 -8.00 13.90
C PRO A 189 5.83 -7.11 12.81
N VAL A 190 7.15 -7.15 12.67
CA VAL A 190 7.84 -6.58 11.50
C VAL A 190 7.65 -7.51 10.31
N LYS A 191 7.28 -6.94 9.16
CA LYS A 191 7.08 -7.69 7.92
C LYS A 191 8.05 -7.20 6.87
N VAL A 192 8.55 -8.11 6.04
CA VAL A 192 9.35 -7.77 4.86
C VAL A 192 8.60 -8.18 3.62
N ASN A 193 8.45 -7.28 2.65
CA ASN A 193 7.88 -7.58 1.35
C ASN A 193 9.01 -7.61 0.31
N MET A 194 9.05 -8.69 -0.47
CA MET A 194 9.91 -8.84 -1.64
C MET A 194 9.03 -9.04 -2.86
N VAL A 195 9.12 -8.13 -3.84
CA VAL A 195 8.50 -8.35 -5.16
C VAL A 195 9.42 -9.27 -5.95
N VAL A 196 8.92 -10.42 -6.38
CA VAL A 196 9.70 -11.42 -7.10
C VAL A 196 9.49 -11.24 -8.61
N LYS A 197 10.57 -10.91 -9.31
CA LYS A 197 10.63 -10.76 -10.76
C LYS A 197 11.55 -11.83 -11.33
N ARG A 198 10.98 -12.74 -12.12
CA ARG A 198 11.68 -13.87 -12.75
C ARG A 198 12.82 -13.35 -13.63
N GLY A 199 13.99 -13.98 -13.53
CA GLY A 199 15.19 -13.59 -14.26
C GLY A 199 15.84 -12.29 -13.78
N THR A 200 15.35 -11.72 -12.66
CA THR A 200 15.92 -10.51 -12.06
C THR A 200 16.40 -10.78 -10.64
N ASN A 201 15.50 -11.16 -9.73
CA ASN A 201 15.82 -11.40 -8.32
C ASN A 201 15.25 -12.71 -7.77
N ASP A 202 14.78 -13.62 -8.62
CA ASP A 202 14.23 -14.90 -8.16
C ASP A 202 15.28 -15.85 -7.58
N THR A 203 16.57 -15.54 -7.75
CA THR A 203 17.68 -16.18 -7.03
C THR A 203 17.73 -15.81 -5.55
N GLU A 204 17.14 -14.67 -5.15
CA GLU A 204 17.13 -14.18 -3.76
C GLU A 204 16.05 -14.84 -2.89
N ILE A 205 15.19 -15.69 -3.46
CA ILE A 205 14.09 -16.35 -2.73
C ILE A 205 14.61 -17.16 -1.53
N LEU A 206 15.55 -18.07 -1.77
CA LEU A 206 16.12 -18.93 -0.72
C LEU A 206 16.99 -18.13 0.27
N PRO A 207 17.91 -17.23 -0.17
CA PRO A 207 18.65 -16.36 0.74
C PRO A 207 17.74 -15.53 1.65
N MET A 208 16.68 -14.93 1.12
CA MET A 208 15.73 -14.14 1.91
C MET A 208 14.98 -15.01 2.92
N ALA A 209 14.48 -16.17 2.49
CA ALA A 209 13.80 -17.12 3.38
C ALA A 209 14.72 -17.56 4.53
N GLU A 210 15.96 -17.94 4.22
CA GLU A 210 16.96 -18.32 5.21
C GLU A 210 17.31 -17.17 6.17
N ARG A 211 17.43 -15.94 5.66
CA ARG A 211 17.79 -14.76 6.46
C ARG A 211 16.77 -14.42 7.53
N PHE A 212 15.48 -14.52 7.23
CA PHE A 212 14.43 -14.12 8.17
C PHE A 212 13.87 -15.28 9.00
N ARG A 213 14.16 -16.52 8.62
CA ARG A 213 13.81 -17.71 9.39
C ARG A 213 14.37 -17.63 10.83
N GLY A 214 13.51 -17.87 11.82
CA GLY A 214 13.87 -17.81 13.23
C GLY A 214 14.06 -16.40 13.81
N THR A 215 13.93 -15.33 13.01
CA THR A 215 14.12 -13.94 13.49
C THR A 215 12.85 -13.29 14.05
N GLY A 216 11.69 -13.92 13.84
CA GLY A 216 10.37 -13.33 14.13
C GLY A 216 9.92 -12.28 13.10
N VAL A 217 10.72 -11.97 12.08
CA VAL A 217 10.29 -11.17 10.92
C VAL A 217 9.51 -12.05 9.96
N ILE A 218 8.33 -11.58 9.54
CA ILE A 218 7.50 -12.30 8.57
C ILE A 218 7.87 -11.84 7.17
N LEU A 219 8.56 -12.71 6.41
CA LEU A 219 8.89 -12.48 5.01
C LEU A 219 7.69 -12.78 4.11
N ARG A 220 7.43 -11.92 3.14
CA ARG A 220 6.33 -12.05 2.19
C ARG A 220 6.83 -11.87 0.76
N PHE A 221 6.59 -12.86 -0.07
CA PHE A 221 6.87 -12.81 -1.50
C PHE A 221 5.63 -12.32 -2.24
N ILE A 222 5.81 -11.38 -3.17
CA ILE A 222 4.73 -10.77 -3.93
C ILE A 222 5.00 -11.01 -5.41
N GLU A 223 4.00 -11.48 -6.14
CA GLU A 223 4.10 -11.61 -7.59
C GLU A 223 4.27 -10.24 -8.25
N TYR A 224 5.14 -10.16 -9.25
CA TYR A 224 5.30 -8.95 -10.04
C TYR A 224 3.99 -8.58 -10.78
N MET A 225 3.45 -7.38 -10.53
CA MET A 225 2.13 -6.93 -11.00
C MET A 225 2.17 -5.80 -12.04
N ASP A 226 1.13 -5.72 -12.86
CA ASP A 226 0.85 -4.69 -13.87
C ASP A 226 0.24 -3.39 -13.29
N VAL A 227 0.75 -2.91 -12.15
CA VAL A 227 0.21 -1.70 -11.51
C VAL A 227 0.77 -0.44 -12.16
N GLY A 228 -0.12 0.50 -12.50
CA GLY A 228 0.26 1.74 -13.17
C GLY A 228 0.54 1.55 -14.66
N THR A 229 1.38 2.42 -15.20
CA THR A 229 1.75 2.41 -16.63
C THR A 229 3.26 2.47 -16.86
N SER A 230 4.03 2.80 -15.83
CA SER A 230 5.46 3.09 -15.96
C SER A 230 6.37 1.88 -15.71
N ASN A 231 5.84 0.77 -15.22
CA ASN A 231 6.68 -0.33 -14.72
C ASN A 231 7.17 -1.33 -15.77
N GLY A 232 6.73 -1.24 -17.03
CA GLY A 232 7.15 -2.14 -18.10
C GLY A 232 6.75 -3.61 -17.88
N TRP A 233 5.64 -3.86 -17.16
CA TRP A 233 5.20 -5.19 -16.79
C TRP A 233 5.10 -6.17 -17.97
N ASN A 234 5.56 -7.41 -17.73
CA ASN A 234 5.48 -8.51 -18.67
C ASN A 234 5.11 -9.80 -17.94
N MET A 235 4.11 -10.53 -18.46
CA MET A 235 3.64 -11.79 -17.90
C MET A 235 4.75 -12.85 -17.80
N THR A 236 5.74 -12.85 -18.72
CA THR A 236 6.86 -13.81 -18.68
C THR A 236 7.79 -13.61 -17.49
N GLU A 237 7.77 -12.42 -16.89
CA GLU A 237 8.58 -12.07 -15.73
C GLU A 237 7.86 -12.40 -14.40
N VAL A 238 6.62 -12.88 -14.46
CA VAL A 238 5.86 -13.32 -13.29
C VAL A 238 6.33 -14.70 -12.85
N LEU A 239 6.67 -14.83 -11.57
CA LEU A 239 6.89 -16.11 -10.91
C LEU A 239 5.67 -16.45 -10.04
N PRO A 240 4.88 -17.50 -10.37
CA PRO A 240 3.76 -17.94 -9.56
C PRO A 240 4.16 -18.17 -8.10
N SER A 241 3.27 -17.77 -7.19
CA SER A 241 3.46 -17.97 -5.75
C SER A 241 3.65 -19.44 -5.36
N ALA A 242 2.98 -20.36 -6.06
CA ALA A 242 3.15 -21.80 -5.88
C ALA A 242 4.59 -22.26 -6.18
N ASP A 243 5.23 -21.70 -7.22
CA ASP A 243 6.63 -22.00 -7.56
C ASP A 243 7.58 -21.49 -6.46
N VAL A 244 7.29 -20.31 -5.89
CA VAL A 244 8.06 -19.75 -4.76
C VAL A 244 7.97 -20.67 -3.54
N VAL A 245 6.75 -21.10 -3.18
CA VAL A 245 6.53 -22.04 -2.06
C VAL A 245 7.25 -23.36 -2.31
N ALA A 246 7.14 -23.92 -3.52
CA ALA A 246 7.79 -25.18 -3.88
C ALA A 246 9.32 -25.07 -3.76
N ARG A 247 9.94 -24.02 -4.30
CA ARG A 247 11.39 -23.77 -4.19
C ARG A 247 11.85 -23.68 -2.74
N ILE A 248 11.08 -23.03 -1.87
CA ILE A 248 11.42 -22.92 -0.44
C ILE A 248 11.25 -24.28 0.24
N ALA A 249 10.16 -25.00 -0.05
CA ALA A 249 9.82 -26.29 0.54
C ALA A 249 10.86 -27.39 0.25
N GLU A 250 11.58 -27.30 -0.87
CA GLU A 250 12.71 -28.20 -1.20
C GLU A 250 13.83 -28.16 -0.15
N ARG A 251 14.06 -27.00 0.49
CA ARG A 251 15.12 -26.82 1.50
C ARG A 251 14.58 -26.67 2.92
N PHE A 252 13.43 -26.04 3.08
CA PHE A 252 12.80 -25.74 4.36
C PHE A 252 11.34 -26.19 4.29
N PRO A 253 10.98 -27.38 4.81
CA PRO A 253 9.62 -27.89 4.73
C PRO A 253 8.59 -26.89 5.27
N LEU A 254 7.53 -26.65 4.49
CA LEU A 254 6.48 -25.69 4.79
C LEU A 254 5.13 -26.39 5.02
N VAL A 255 4.35 -25.87 5.97
CA VAL A 255 2.97 -26.29 6.21
C VAL A 255 2.03 -25.10 5.98
N PRO A 256 0.88 -25.29 5.31
CA PRO A 256 -0.09 -24.22 5.14
C PRO A 256 -0.65 -23.80 6.50
N LEU A 257 -0.85 -22.49 6.68
CA LEU A 257 -1.47 -21.91 7.87
C LEU A 257 -2.79 -21.24 7.52
N GLU A 258 -3.75 -21.32 8.43
CA GLU A 258 -5.01 -20.61 8.31
C GLU A 258 -4.80 -19.10 8.30
N PRO A 259 -5.59 -18.34 7.50
CA PRO A 259 -5.52 -16.89 7.52
C PRO A 259 -5.97 -16.33 8.86
N HIS A 260 -5.43 -15.18 9.28
CA HIS A 260 -5.92 -14.53 10.50
C HIS A 260 -7.30 -13.90 10.32
N THR A 261 -7.60 -13.43 9.11
CA THR A 261 -8.89 -12.84 8.73
C THR A 261 -9.20 -13.18 7.27
N ALA A 262 -10.48 -13.19 6.91
CA ALA A 262 -10.91 -13.45 5.52
C ALA A 262 -10.31 -12.45 4.51
N ALA A 263 -10.04 -11.21 4.93
CA ALA A 263 -9.46 -10.16 4.08
C ALA A 263 -7.93 -10.22 3.98
N GLU A 264 -7.26 -11.21 4.61
CA GLU A 264 -5.81 -11.35 4.50
C GLU A 264 -5.40 -11.77 3.09
N THR A 265 -4.62 -10.91 2.42
CA THR A 265 -4.20 -11.13 1.03
C THR A 265 -3.05 -12.12 0.88
N ALA A 266 -2.35 -12.43 1.97
CA ALA A 266 -1.18 -13.31 1.93
C ALA A 266 -1.60 -14.72 2.36
N GLN A 267 -1.33 -15.71 1.53
CA GLN A 267 -1.37 -17.11 1.95
C GLN A 267 -0.19 -17.37 2.87
N ARG A 268 -0.46 -17.91 4.06
CA ARG A 268 0.53 -18.10 5.11
C ARG A 268 1.08 -19.53 5.09
N TRP A 269 2.38 -19.65 5.29
CA TRP A 269 3.09 -20.93 5.33
C TRP A 269 4.06 -20.92 6.50
N GLY A 270 3.89 -21.85 7.43
CA GLY A 270 4.78 -22.03 8.58
C GLY A 270 5.94 -22.94 8.22
N TYR A 271 7.14 -22.68 8.75
CA TYR A 271 8.22 -23.66 8.70
C TYR A 271 7.89 -24.84 9.61
N ALA A 272 8.04 -26.07 9.12
CA ALA A 272 7.64 -27.28 9.85
C ALA A 272 8.39 -27.49 11.18
N ASP A 273 9.59 -26.89 11.33
CA ASP A 273 10.36 -26.93 12.56
C ASP A 273 10.03 -25.79 13.55
N GLY A 274 8.99 -25.01 13.27
CA GLY A 274 8.50 -23.94 14.15
C GLY A 274 9.29 -22.64 14.08
N SER A 275 10.21 -22.48 13.12
CA SER A 275 11.08 -21.30 12.99
C SER A 275 10.40 -20.07 12.38
N GLY A 276 9.09 -19.90 12.59
CA GLY A 276 8.29 -18.79 12.06
C GLY A 276 7.52 -19.13 10.78
N GLU A 277 7.24 -18.11 9.97
CA GLU A 277 6.40 -18.21 8.77
C GLU A 277 6.88 -17.32 7.62
N ILE A 278 6.45 -17.67 6.41
CA ILE A 278 6.44 -16.80 5.24
C ILE A 278 5.00 -16.54 4.79
N GLY A 279 4.82 -15.52 3.96
CA GLY A 279 3.61 -15.32 3.19
C GLY A 279 3.88 -15.26 1.69
N VAL A 280 2.89 -15.62 0.89
CA VAL A 280 2.90 -15.36 -0.56
C VAL A 280 1.65 -14.58 -0.96
N ILE A 281 1.83 -13.55 -1.79
CA ILE A 281 0.76 -12.68 -2.29
C ILE A 281 0.61 -12.90 -3.79
N SER A 282 -0.35 -13.75 -4.14
CA SER A 282 -0.65 -14.23 -5.49
C SER A 282 -1.42 -13.21 -6.34
N SER A 283 -0.91 -11.99 -6.45
CA SER A 283 -1.61 -10.87 -7.09
C SER A 283 -1.90 -11.00 -8.59
N VAL A 284 -1.32 -12.00 -9.24
CA VAL A 284 -1.56 -12.33 -10.64
C VAL A 284 -2.25 -13.68 -10.78
N THR A 285 -1.73 -14.71 -10.12
CA THR A 285 -2.19 -16.08 -10.32
C THR A 285 -3.45 -16.42 -9.53
N GLN A 286 -3.76 -15.70 -8.44
CA GLN A 286 -4.95 -15.92 -7.62
C GLN A 286 -5.54 -14.60 -7.09
N ALA A 287 -6.56 -14.09 -7.79
CA ALA A 287 -7.19 -12.83 -7.43
C ALA A 287 -7.93 -12.90 -6.08
N PHE A 288 -7.77 -11.86 -5.26
CA PHE A 288 -8.39 -11.70 -3.94
C PHE A 288 -9.32 -10.48 -3.86
N CYS A 289 -10.00 -10.13 -4.96
CA CYS A 289 -10.90 -8.98 -4.97
C CYS A 289 -12.20 -9.24 -4.20
N GLY A 290 -12.61 -10.50 -4.03
CA GLY A 290 -13.83 -10.91 -3.32
C GLY A 290 -13.86 -10.43 -1.86
N ASP A 291 -12.72 -10.47 -1.18
CA ASP A 291 -12.60 -10.06 0.23
C ASP A 291 -11.90 -8.70 0.40
N CYS A 292 -11.82 -7.90 -0.67
CA CYS A 292 -11.07 -6.65 -0.65
C CYS A 292 -11.83 -5.52 0.05
N THR A 293 -11.36 -5.12 1.23
CA THR A 293 -11.98 -4.10 2.10
C THR A 293 -11.29 -2.72 2.08
N ARG A 294 -10.49 -2.47 1.04
CA ARG A 294 -9.52 -1.37 0.98
C ARG A 294 -10.02 -0.12 0.25
N ALA A 295 -9.90 1.02 0.92
CA ALA A 295 -9.92 2.36 0.34
C ALA A 295 -8.50 2.96 0.30
N ARG A 296 -8.26 3.91 -0.61
CA ARG A 296 -6.94 4.53 -0.81
C ARG A 296 -7.09 6.04 -0.94
N LEU A 297 -6.42 6.78 -0.10
CA LEU A 297 -6.33 8.24 -0.14
C LEU A 297 -4.98 8.62 -0.76
N SER A 298 -5.00 9.29 -1.91
CA SER A 298 -3.79 9.84 -2.53
C SER A 298 -3.23 11.02 -1.74
N THR A 299 -2.00 11.41 -2.09
CA THR A 299 -1.27 12.49 -1.42
C THR A 299 -2.01 13.82 -1.40
N GLU A 300 -2.70 14.14 -2.48
CA GLU A 300 -3.50 15.36 -2.65
C GLU A 300 -4.98 15.18 -2.27
N GLY A 301 -5.36 14.02 -1.72
CA GLY A 301 -6.67 13.83 -1.13
C GLY A 301 -7.76 13.36 -2.10
N LYS A 302 -7.40 12.55 -3.10
CA LYS A 302 -8.36 11.81 -3.91
C LYS A 302 -8.57 10.41 -3.37
N LEU A 303 -9.83 9.97 -3.36
CA LEU A 303 -10.22 8.63 -2.97
C LEU A 303 -10.22 7.69 -4.18
N TYR A 304 -9.47 6.60 -4.07
CA TYR A 304 -9.43 5.49 -5.01
C TYR A 304 -9.89 4.21 -4.32
N LEU A 305 -10.61 3.37 -5.07
CA LEU A 305 -11.24 2.16 -4.55
C LEU A 305 -10.54 0.86 -5.00
N CYS A 306 -9.55 1.02 -5.87
CA CYS A 306 -8.69 -0.04 -6.39
C CYS A 306 -7.27 0.47 -6.60
N LEU A 307 -6.30 -0.45 -6.57
CA LEU A 307 -4.91 -0.15 -6.92
C LEU A 307 -4.73 0.14 -8.43
N PHE A 308 -5.63 -0.38 -9.26
CA PHE A 308 -5.56 -0.31 -10.72
C PHE A 308 -6.52 0.74 -11.31
N ALA A 309 -7.04 1.64 -10.47
CA ALA A 309 -8.02 2.63 -10.88
C ALA A 309 -7.44 3.64 -11.88
N SER A 310 -8.29 4.15 -12.77
CA SER A 310 -7.95 5.20 -13.74
C SER A 310 -8.51 6.58 -13.38
N SER A 311 -9.41 6.64 -12.39
CA SER A 311 -9.99 7.85 -11.84
C SER A 311 -10.18 7.73 -10.33
N GLY A 312 -10.32 8.86 -9.65
CA GLY A 312 -10.57 8.94 -8.21
C GLY A 312 -11.57 10.04 -7.89
N HIS A 313 -12.02 10.12 -6.64
CA HIS A 313 -13.00 11.10 -6.18
C HIS A 313 -12.31 12.21 -5.39
N ASP A 314 -12.52 13.48 -5.73
CA ASP A 314 -11.82 14.61 -5.10
C ASP A 314 -12.40 14.93 -3.71
N LEU A 315 -11.98 14.18 -2.68
CA LEU A 315 -12.34 14.47 -1.29
C LEU A 315 -11.70 15.77 -0.80
N ARG A 316 -10.53 16.16 -1.32
CA ARG A 316 -9.87 17.42 -0.95
C ARG A 316 -10.76 18.62 -1.25
N ALA A 317 -11.48 18.62 -2.37
CA ALA A 317 -12.43 19.67 -2.70
C ALA A 317 -13.47 19.88 -1.58
N LEU A 318 -13.98 18.79 -0.98
CA LEU A 318 -14.90 18.87 0.17
C LEU A 318 -14.19 19.36 1.43
N VAL A 319 -13.03 18.78 1.75
CA VAL A 319 -12.25 19.11 2.95
C VAL A 319 -11.87 20.59 2.99
N ARG A 320 -11.42 21.14 1.86
CA ARG A 320 -11.02 22.55 1.72
C ARG A 320 -12.17 23.48 1.35
N GLY A 321 -13.28 22.96 0.84
CA GLY A 321 -14.47 23.71 0.45
C GLY A 321 -15.43 24.03 1.61
N GLY A 322 -15.07 23.68 2.85
CA GLY A 322 -15.87 23.96 4.04
C GLY A 322 -17.01 22.96 4.29
N ALA A 323 -17.03 21.82 3.60
CA ALA A 323 -18.00 20.77 3.87
C ALA A 323 -17.89 20.30 5.32
N THR A 324 -19.02 19.98 5.94
CA THR A 324 -19.13 19.40 7.28
C THR A 324 -18.66 17.95 7.30
N ASP A 325 -18.35 17.43 8.49
CA ASP A 325 -17.97 16.01 8.65
C ASP A 325 -19.11 15.07 8.20
N ALA A 326 -20.37 15.48 8.35
CA ALA A 326 -21.54 14.72 7.90
C ALA A 326 -21.66 14.65 6.36
N GLU A 327 -21.33 15.73 5.65
CA GLU A 327 -21.31 15.75 4.18
C GLU A 327 -20.17 14.88 3.64
N ILE A 328 -18.97 14.99 4.22
CA ILE A 328 -17.83 14.14 3.85
C ILE A 328 -18.14 12.67 4.15
N ALA A 329 -18.78 12.38 5.29
CA ALA A 329 -19.25 11.04 5.63
C ALA A 329 -20.23 10.51 4.58
N THR A 330 -21.19 11.33 4.16
CA THR A 330 -22.18 10.97 3.14
C THR A 330 -21.53 10.67 1.79
N ALA A 331 -20.57 11.50 1.37
CA ALA A 331 -19.80 11.25 0.16
C ALA A 331 -19.05 9.91 0.20
N ILE A 332 -18.34 9.63 1.30
CA ILE A 332 -17.60 8.36 1.47
C ILE A 332 -18.55 7.17 1.41
N ALA A 333 -19.69 7.25 2.10
CA ALA A 333 -20.68 6.18 2.11
C ALA A 333 -21.19 5.86 0.69
N ARG A 334 -21.56 6.89 -0.07
CA ARG A 334 -22.06 6.72 -1.45
C ARG A 334 -21.01 6.15 -2.38
N ILE A 335 -19.80 6.69 -2.32
CA ILE A 335 -18.68 6.20 -3.12
C ILE A 335 -18.43 4.71 -2.83
N TRP A 336 -18.41 4.32 -1.54
CA TRP A 336 -18.18 2.92 -1.17
C TRP A 336 -19.35 2.02 -1.58
N HIS A 337 -20.60 2.43 -1.37
CA HIS A 337 -21.77 1.65 -1.77
C HIS A 337 -21.79 1.35 -3.28
N ALA A 338 -21.40 2.32 -4.11
CA ALA A 338 -21.31 2.19 -5.56
C ALA A 338 -20.06 1.42 -6.05
N ARG A 339 -19.14 1.05 -5.15
CA ARG A 339 -17.89 0.39 -5.51
C ARG A 339 -18.16 -0.98 -6.13
N THR A 340 -17.65 -1.15 -7.35
CA THR A 340 -17.68 -2.43 -8.08
C THR A 340 -16.29 -2.92 -8.47
N ASP A 341 -15.22 -2.28 -7.97
CA ASP A 341 -13.85 -2.58 -8.34
C ASP A 341 -13.44 -4.03 -8.02
N ARG A 342 -12.91 -4.71 -9.03
CA ARG A 342 -12.41 -6.10 -8.96
C ARG A 342 -11.42 -6.41 -10.09
N TYR A 343 -10.51 -5.47 -10.36
CA TYR A 343 -9.60 -5.52 -11.51
C TYR A 343 -8.90 -6.87 -11.68
N SER A 344 -8.24 -7.38 -10.62
CA SER A 344 -7.50 -8.65 -10.72
C SER A 344 -8.39 -9.84 -11.05
N GLN A 345 -9.66 -9.86 -10.63
CA GLN A 345 -10.63 -10.91 -11.02
C GLN A 345 -11.09 -10.79 -12.47
N LEU A 346 -11.14 -9.56 -13.00
CA LEU A 346 -11.54 -9.29 -14.39
C LEU A 346 -10.37 -9.38 -15.36
N ARG A 347 -9.12 -9.48 -14.88
CA ARG A 347 -7.92 -9.50 -15.72
C ARG A 347 -8.04 -10.59 -16.78
N GLY A 348 -7.87 -10.22 -18.05
CA GLY A 348 -7.99 -11.13 -19.20
C GLY A 348 -9.42 -11.34 -19.72
N SER A 349 -10.44 -10.74 -19.10
CA SER A 349 -11.82 -10.71 -19.62
C SER A 349 -12.04 -9.53 -20.58
N ALA A 350 -13.10 -9.60 -21.41
CA ALA A 350 -13.53 -8.47 -22.25
C ALA A 350 -13.79 -7.19 -21.44
N ALA A 351 -14.27 -7.32 -20.19
CA ALA A 351 -14.47 -6.17 -19.29
C ALA A 351 -13.15 -5.52 -18.82
N ALA A 352 -12.05 -6.28 -18.77
CA ALA A 352 -10.71 -5.69 -18.56
C ALA A 352 -10.14 -5.08 -19.84
N ALA A 353 -10.52 -5.60 -21.01
CA ALA A 353 -10.21 -4.97 -22.29
C ALA A 353 -10.91 -3.60 -22.38
N ASP A 354 -12.20 -3.46 -22.07
CA ASP A 354 -12.88 -2.15 -22.07
C ASP A 354 -12.31 -1.15 -21.05
N ALA A 355 -11.84 -1.63 -19.88
CA ALA A 355 -11.13 -0.80 -18.91
C ALA A 355 -9.69 -0.41 -19.35
N ALA A 356 -9.11 -1.18 -20.28
CA ALA A 356 -7.80 -0.95 -20.88
C ALA A 356 -7.87 -0.18 -22.22
N ASP A 357 -8.99 -0.25 -22.95
CA ASP A 357 -9.17 0.22 -24.34
C ASP A 357 -9.68 1.66 -24.44
N GLY A 358 -9.72 2.40 -23.33
CA GLY A 358 -10.29 3.73 -23.27
C GLY A 358 -9.35 4.81 -22.77
N ALA A 359 -8.22 5.09 -23.44
CA ALA A 359 -7.42 6.34 -23.37
C ALA A 359 -7.04 6.92 -21.98
N ARG A 360 -7.33 6.24 -20.86
CA ARG A 360 -7.16 6.75 -19.49
C ARG A 360 -6.04 5.98 -18.81
N LYS A 361 -4.94 6.68 -18.55
CA LYS A 361 -3.78 6.13 -17.84
C LYS A 361 -4.18 5.70 -16.43
N ARG A 362 -3.80 4.49 -16.03
CA ARG A 362 -3.96 4.00 -14.65
C ARG A 362 -3.10 4.82 -13.70
N VAL A 363 -3.59 5.00 -12.49
CA VAL A 363 -2.85 5.68 -11.43
C VAL A 363 -1.62 4.87 -11.02
N GLU A 364 -0.52 5.57 -10.73
CA GLU A 364 0.74 4.93 -10.34
C GLU A 364 0.70 4.45 -8.87
N MET A 365 1.33 3.31 -8.59
CA MET A 365 1.34 2.70 -7.25
C MET A 365 1.89 3.67 -6.18
N SER A 366 2.99 4.35 -6.51
CA SER A 366 3.66 5.31 -5.64
C SER A 366 2.78 6.51 -5.27
N TYR A 367 1.72 6.77 -6.03
CA TYR A 367 0.83 7.90 -5.81
C TYR A 367 -0.28 7.61 -4.80
N ILE A 368 -0.83 6.39 -4.84
CA ILE A 368 -1.98 5.95 -4.00
C ILE A 368 -1.60 4.88 -2.96
N GLY A 369 -0.31 4.60 -2.84
CA GLY A 369 0.27 3.57 -1.99
C GLY A 369 0.17 2.16 -2.56
N GLY A 370 1.20 1.34 -2.35
CA GLY A 370 1.20 -0.10 -2.70
C GLY A 370 0.20 -0.93 -1.92
#